data_AF-A0A379LPY2-F1
#
_entry.id   AF-A0A379LPY2-F1
#
_cell.length_a   1.000
_cell.length_b   1.000
_cell.length_c   1.000
_cell.angle_alpha   90.00
_cell.angle_beta   90.00
_cell.angle_gamma   90.00
#
_symmetry.space_group_name_H-M   'P 1'
#
loop_
_entity.id
_entity.type
_entity.pdbx_description
1 polymer ?
#
loop_
_entity_poly.entity_id
_entity_poly.type
_entity_poly.pdbx_seq_one_letter_code
_entity_poly.pdbx_strand_id
1 'polypeptide(L)'
;MKYFKAPSLTPLSMVLIGSTLGLLTGCSSQSDDTVTLAQTSDTFTGAPVQQEVDPYASRNNGAWGGVYMTESELNDNNRHIVDIDAVPPFDQDPSLEKWNEKFGYENAYVSTDGKKLYHDSCAGCHMHEGEGAYGAGYYPPLANNSKMQSKYYIIDILINGLRGMPSFRHMMNDEQIAAVTEYVVKDLNGFDEEVTAEDVAQLRPTTPPAVDPAL
;
A
#
# COMPACT_ATOMS: atom_id res chain seq x y z
N MET A 1 -16.11 65.47 14.67
CA MET A 1 -16.93 64.76 15.67
C MET A 1 -16.01 63.96 16.57
N LYS A 2 -16.04 64.30 17.87
CA LYS A 2 -15.86 63.43 19.05
C LYS A 2 -14.55 62.63 19.20
N TYR A 3 -13.64 63.25 19.97
CA TYR A 3 -12.76 62.63 20.98
C TYR A 3 -13.49 61.58 21.84
N PHE A 4 -12.81 60.52 22.31
CA PHE A 4 -12.97 59.88 23.64
C PHE A 4 -11.88 58.76 23.74
N LYS A 5 -10.78 58.90 24.49
CA LYS A 5 -10.55 58.95 25.96
C LYS A 5 -10.16 57.58 26.52
N ALA A 6 -8.90 57.43 26.90
CA ALA A 6 -8.43 56.41 27.84
C ALA A 6 -8.64 56.88 29.29
N PRO A 7 -8.86 55.95 30.24
CA PRO A 7 -8.37 56.06 31.62
C PRO A 7 -7.56 54.79 32.01
N SER A 8 -6.36 54.84 32.59
CA SER A 8 -5.89 55.34 33.91
C SER A 8 -6.36 54.51 35.13
N LEU A 9 -5.44 53.67 35.65
CA LEU A 9 -4.98 53.44 37.06
C LEU A 9 -6.07 53.38 38.17
N THR A 10 -6.16 52.47 39.17
CA THR A 10 -5.28 51.61 40.01
C THR A 10 -6.19 51.02 41.15
N PRO A 11 -5.71 50.37 42.24
CA PRO A 11 -4.96 49.12 42.39
C PRO A 11 -5.69 48.14 43.36
N LEU A 12 -4.97 47.11 43.87
CA LEU A 12 -5.20 46.41 45.15
C LEU A 12 -5.99 45.09 45.13
N SER A 13 -5.29 43.96 45.06
CA SER A 13 -5.19 43.06 46.21
C SER A 13 -4.19 41.94 45.97
N MET A 14 -3.21 41.93 46.86
CA MET A 14 -2.21 40.92 47.13
C MET A 14 -2.91 39.75 47.82
N VAL A 15 -2.86 38.54 47.25
CA VAL A 15 -3.15 37.31 48.00
C VAL A 15 -2.02 36.33 47.76
N LEU A 16 -1.37 35.98 48.87
CA LEU A 16 -0.29 35.04 49.01
C LEU A 16 -0.75 33.59 48.75
N ILE A 17 0.12 32.87 48.04
CA ILE A 17 0.66 31.53 48.35
C ILE A 17 -0.33 30.51 48.95
N GLY A 18 -0.62 29.47 48.16
CA GLY A 18 -1.19 28.22 48.63
C GLY A 18 -0.87 27.09 47.65
N SER A 19 0.32 26.51 47.76
CA SER A 19 0.74 25.32 47.04
C SER A 19 -0.09 24.11 47.50
N THR A 20 -0.89 23.52 46.61
CA THR A 20 -1.32 22.13 46.73
C THR A 20 -1.19 21.44 45.39
N LEU A 21 -0.18 20.56 45.30
CA LEU A 21 -0.03 19.55 44.26
C LEU A 21 -1.24 18.60 44.36
N GLY A 22 -2.26 18.85 43.56
CA GLY A 22 -3.36 17.90 43.35
C GLY A 22 -2.93 16.86 42.34
N LEU A 23 -2.44 15.71 42.81
CA LEU A 23 -2.35 14.48 42.02
C LEU A 23 -3.77 14.09 41.61
N LEU A 24 -4.14 14.34 40.35
CA LEU A 24 -5.28 13.70 39.71
C LEU A 24 -4.88 12.25 39.41
N THR A 25 -5.06 11.40 40.42
CA THR A 25 -5.06 9.95 40.27
C THR A 25 -6.27 9.57 39.42
N GLY A 26 -6.07 9.47 38.11
CA GLY A 26 -7.04 8.86 37.21
C GLY A 26 -7.13 7.38 37.53
N CYS A 27 -8.30 6.94 37.99
CA CYS A 27 -8.63 5.52 38.11
C CYS A 27 -8.71 4.92 36.71
N SER A 28 -7.63 4.28 36.26
CA SER A 28 -7.72 3.19 35.28
C SER A 28 -7.32 1.92 36.00
N SER A 29 -8.30 1.17 36.48
CA SER A 29 -8.07 -0.20 36.95
C SER A 29 -7.84 -1.08 35.72
N GLN A 30 -6.64 -1.02 35.15
CA GLN A 30 -6.14 -2.06 34.27
C GLN A 30 -5.64 -3.18 35.19
N SER A 31 -6.24 -4.35 35.13
CA SER A 31 -5.71 -5.54 35.79
C SER A 31 -4.32 -5.85 35.24
N ASP A 32 -3.31 -5.98 36.10
CA ASP A 32 -1.90 -6.23 35.74
C ASP A 32 -1.64 -7.61 35.09
N ASP A 33 -2.68 -8.37 34.76
CA ASP A 33 -2.58 -9.74 34.27
C ASP A 33 -2.75 -9.89 32.74
N THR A 34 -2.91 -8.81 31.98
CA THR A 34 -2.94 -8.90 30.50
C THR A 34 -1.61 -8.46 29.90
N VAL A 35 -0.68 -9.39 29.80
CA VAL A 35 0.49 -9.26 28.93
C VAL A 35 -0.02 -9.26 27.48
N THR A 36 -0.10 -8.08 26.88
CA THR A 36 -0.29 -7.96 25.43
C THR A 36 1.08 -8.09 24.76
N LEU A 37 1.15 -8.81 23.65
CA LEU A 37 2.40 -9.16 22.94
C LEU A 37 3.21 -7.97 22.40
N ALA A 38 2.74 -6.74 22.56
CA ALA A 38 3.48 -5.55 22.18
C ALA A 38 4.35 -5.07 23.36
N GLN A 39 5.55 -5.62 23.52
CA GLN A 39 6.58 -5.04 24.39
C GLN A 39 7.47 -4.08 23.60
N THR A 40 7.83 -2.95 24.22
CA THR A 40 8.68 -1.88 23.65
C THR A 40 10.18 -2.23 23.57
N SER A 41 10.54 -3.51 23.60
CA SER A 41 11.94 -3.96 23.74
C SER A 41 12.63 -4.39 22.44
N ASP A 42 12.03 -4.22 21.27
CA ASP A 42 12.75 -4.43 20.00
C ASP A 42 13.62 -3.21 19.65
N THR A 43 14.65 -3.00 20.46
CA THR A 43 15.75 -2.10 20.08
C THR A 43 16.62 -2.83 19.07
N PHE A 44 16.53 -2.44 17.80
CA PHE A 44 17.40 -2.91 16.73
C PHE A 44 18.87 -2.56 17.06
N THR A 45 19.60 -3.54 17.57
CA THR A 45 21.05 -3.47 17.71
C THR A 45 21.64 -4.18 16.50
N GLY A 46 22.31 -3.42 15.62
CA GLY A 46 22.76 -3.87 14.30
C GLY A 46 23.76 -5.04 14.31
N ALA A 47 23.26 -6.26 14.53
CA ALA A 47 23.98 -7.51 14.36
C ALA A 47 23.85 -8.02 12.91
N PRO A 48 24.86 -8.73 12.37
CA PRO A 48 24.87 -9.15 10.98
C PRO A 48 23.77 -10.18 10.68
N VAL A 49 23.12 -9.99 9.53
CA VAL A 49 21.98 -10.76 9.01
C VAL A 49 22.37 -12.22 8.78
N GLN A 50 21.95 -13.09 9.70
CA GLN A 50 21.77 -14.53 9.47
C GLN A 50 20.43 -15.03 10.01
N GLN A 51 19.49 -14.14 10.30
CA GLN A 51 18.16 -14.56 10.69
C GLN A 51 17.40 -15.02 9.44
N GLU A 52 17.12 -16.32 9.39
CA GLU A 52 16.18 -16.91 8.45
C GLU A 52 14.86 -16.15 8.58
N VAL A 53 14.54 -15.35 7.55
CA VAL A 53 13.35 -14.52 7.55
C VAL A 53 12.21 -15.43 7.16
N ASP A 54 11.45 -15.93 8.14
CA ASP A 54 10.21 -16.66 7.88
C ASP A 54 9.16 -15.66 7.35
N PRO A 55 8.81 -15.71 6.05
CA PRO A 55 7.87 -14.77 5.46
C PRO A 55 6.43 -15.00 5.96
N TYR A 56 6.18 -16.08 6.70
CA TYR A 56 4.89 -16.41 7.30
C TYR A 56 4.79 -15.98 8.78
N ALA A 57 5.90 -15.60 9.42
CA ALA A 57 5.88 -15.23 10.85
C ALA A 57 4.89 -14.09 11.16
N SER A 58 4.67 -13.15 10.22
CA SER A 58 3.69 -12.05 10.35
C SER A 58 2.24 -12.45 10.06
N ARG A 59 2.00 -13.67 9.57
CA ARG A 59 0.67 -14.22 9.30
C ARG A 59 0.17 -15.10 10.45
N ASN A 60 1.11 -15.60 11.25
CA ASN A 60 0.88 -16.60 12.30
C ASN A 60 0.61 -15.96 13.67
N ASN A 61 0.95 -14.68 13.85
CA ASN A 61 0.75 -13.90 15.07
C ASN A 61 -0.64 -13.22 15.15
N GLY A 62 -1.65 -13.92 14.62
CA GLY A 62 -3.05 -13.48 14.66
C GLY A 62 -3.34 -12.39 13.64
N ALA A 63 -3.97 -12.77 12.53
CA ALA A 63 -4.58 -11.81 11.61
C ALA A 63 -5.41 -10.79 12.41
N TRP A 64 -5.20 -9.48 12.21
CA TRP A 64 -5.87 -8.24 12.70
C TRP A 64 -6.72 -8.23 14.00
N GLY A 65 -7.43 -9.31 14.35
CA GLY A 65 -8.09 -9.56 15.63
C GLY A 65 -7.20 -10.10 16.76
N GLY A 66 -5.94 -10.47 16.52
CA GLY A 66 -5.02 -10.96 17.56
C GLY A 66 -4.64 -9.92 18.62
N VAL A 67 -4.82 -8.63 18.31
CA VAL A 67 -4.52 -7.49 19.20
C VAL A 67 -5.38 -7.50 20.48
N TYR A 68 -6.52 -8.21 20.47
CA TYR A 68 -7.47 -8.27 21.60
C TYR A 68 -7.63 -9.67 22.21
N MET A 69 -6.73 -10.61 21.90
CA MET A 69 -6.83 -12.00 22.32
C MET A 69 -5.72 -12.35 23.33
N THR A 70 -6.03 -13.24 24.27
CA THR A 70 -5.05 -13.86 25.16
C THR A 70 -4.20 -14.89 24.40
N GLU A 71 -3.03 -15.25 24.92
CA GLU A 71 -2.16 -16.28 24.33
C GLU A 71 -2.88 -17.62 24.16
N SER A 72 -3.74 -18.00 25.11
CA SER A 72 -4.59 -19.19 24.99
C SER A 72 -5.66 -19.09 23.91
N GLU A 73 -6.21 -17.90 23.67
CA GLU A 73 -7.21 -17.68 22.62
C GLU A 73 -6.58 -17.60 21.23
N LEU A 74 -5.36 -17.05 21.12
CA LEU A 74 -4.57 -17.06 19.89
C LEU A 74 -4.20 -18.49 19.46
N ASN A 75 -3.91 -19.35 20.43
CA ASN A 75 -3.51 -20.74 20.21
C ASN A 75 -4.69 -21.71 20.03
N ASP A 76 -5.94 -21.23 20.07
CA ASP A 76 -7.11 -22.08 19.83
C ASP A 76 -7.32 -22.31 18.32
N ASN A 77 -7.16 -23.56 17.89
CA ASN A 77 -7.22 -24.01 16.48
C ASN A 77 -8.57 -23.73 15.81
N ASN A 78 -9.63 -23.48 16.57
CA ASN A 78 -10.98 -23.26 16.05
C ASN A 78 -11.22 -21.84 15.49
N ARG A 79 -10.17 -21.01 15.40
CA ARG A 79 -10.23 -19.60 14.96
C ARG A 79 -9.76 -19.35 13.54
N HIS A 80 -9.04 -20.30 12.94
CA HIS A 80 -8.48 -20.14 11.61
C HIS A 80 -9.52 -20.56 10.56
N ILE A 81 -9.89 -19.64 9.67
CA ILE A 81 -10.76 -19.93 8.50
C ILE A 81 -10.09 -20.99 7.60
N VAL A 82 -8.76 -21.08 7.66
CA VAL A 82 -7.92 -22.03 6.93
C VAL A 82 -7.08 -22.79 7.94
N ASP A 83 -7.16 -24.12 7.93
CA ASP A 83 -6.23 -24.99 8.65
C ASP A 83 -4.83 -24.81 8.04
N ILE A 84 -3.97 -24.06 8.73
CA ILE A 84 -2.65 -23.69 8.21
C ILE A 84 -1.68 -24.87 8.20
N ASP A 85 -1.86 -25.83 9.10
CA ASP A 85 -1.04 -27.05 9.16
C ASP A 85 -1.39 -28.03 8.03
N ALA A 86 -2.59 -27.90 7.46
CA ALA A 86 -3.02 -28.64 6.28
C ALA A 86 -2.59 -27.99 4.95
N VAL A 87 -2.04 -26.78 4.96
CA VAL A 87 -1.53 -26.12 3.75
C VAL A 87 -0.15 -26.72 3.42
N PRO A 88 0.05 -27.29 2.22
CA PRO A 88 1.35 -27.81 1.83
C PRO A 88 2.40 -26.70 1.80
N PRO A 89 3.68 -27.00 2.11
CA PRO A 89 4.79 -26.09 1.85
C PRO A 89 4.75 -25.54 0.41
N PHE A 90 5.19 -24.30 0.21
CA PHE A 90 5.07 -23.60 -1.07
C PHE A 90 5.66 -24.38 -2.26
N ASP A 91 6.78 -25.09 -2.04
CA ASP A 91 7.45 -25.94 -3.03
C ASP A 91 6.68 -27.24 -3.36
N GLN A 92 5.67 -27.58 -2.56
CA GLN A 92 4.81 -28.76 -2.68
C GLN A 92 3.35 -28.39 -2.98
N ASP A 93 3.04 -27.11 -3.16
CA ASP A 93 1.69 -26.67 -3.51
C ASP A 93 1.37 -27.05 -4.98
N PRO A 94 0.39 -27.93 -5.24
CA PRO A 94 0.02 -28.29 -6.60
C PRO A 94 -0.55 -27.13 -7.41
N SER A 95 -0.95 -26.03 -6.76
CA SER A 95 -1.39 -24.80 -7.42
C SER A 95 -0.23 -23.91 -7.86
N LEU A 96 1.00 -24.18 -7.38
CA LEU A 96 2.19 -23.38 -7.69
C LEU A 96 2.43 -23.28 -9.21
N GLU A 97 2.29 -24.39 -9.93
CA GLU A 97 2.48 -24.42 -11.39
C GLU A 97 1.49 -23.48 -12.10
N LYS A 98 0.22 -23.50 -11.69
CA LYS A 98 -0.81 -22.58 -12.20
C LYS A 98 -0.49 -21.11 -11.88
N TRP A 99 0.06 -20.82 -10.70
CA TRP A 99 0.48 -19.47 -10.35
C TRP A 99 1.69 -19.03 -11.17
N ASN A 100 2.66 -19.91 -11.38
CA ASN A 100 3.85 -19.62 -12.19
C ASN A 100 3.52 -19.42 -13.67
N GLU A 101 2.56 -20.17 -14.22
CA GLU A 101 2.02 -19.91 -15.57
C GLU A 101 1.41 -18.51 -15.70
N LYS A 102 0.85 -17.98 -14.61
CA LYS A 102 0.18 -16.68 -14.62
C LYS A 102 1.16 -15.52 -14.33
N PHE A 103 2.08 -15.70 -13.39
CA PHE A 103 2.91 -14.63 -12.83
C PHE A 103 4.43 -14.81 -13.03
N GLY A 104 4.87 -15.92 -13.62
CA GLY A 104 6.28 -16.23 -13.83
C GLY A 104 7.01 -16.76 -12.59
N TYR A 105 8.22 -17.27 -12.80
CA TYR A 105 9.10 -17.81 -11.75
C TYR A 105 10.04 -16.74 -11.15
N GLU A 106 10.35 -15.67 -11.90
CA GLU A 106 11.17 -14.54 -11.46
C GLU A 106 10.59 -13.23 -12.01
N ASN A 107 10.19 -12.31 -11.12
CA ASN A 107 9.92 -10.89 -11.35
C ASN A 107 9.37 -10.44 -12.72
N ALA A 108 8.42 -11.14 -13.35
CA ALA A 108 7.64 -10.55 -14.43
C ALA A 108 6.46 -11.40 -14.87
N TYR A 109 5.39 -10.70 -15.23
CA TYR A 109 4.35 -11.20 -16.13
C TYR A 109 5.00 -11.95 -17.31
N VAL A 110 4.40 -13.07 -17.73
CA VAL A 110 4.93 -13.88 -18.85
C VAL A 110 4.29 -13.54 -20.20
N SER A 111 3.22 -12.75 -20.17
CA SER A 111 2.43 -12.39 -21.35
C SER A 111 2.90 -11.06 -21.95
N THR A 112 2.84 -10.93 -23.27
CA THR A 112 2.90 -9.65 -24.00
C THR A 112 1.55 -9.27 -24.61
N ASP A 113 0.48 -10.01 -24.31
CA ASP A 113 -0.88 -9.62 -24.65
C ASP A 113 -1.35 -8.48 -23.72
N GLY A 114 -1.56 -7.29 -24.30
CA GLY A 114 -1.92 -6.08 -23.57
C GLY A 114 -3.25 -6.17 -22.83
N LYS A 115 -4.25 -6.86 -23.40
CA LYS A 115 -5.53 -7.09 -22.74
C LYS A 115 -5.34 -7.99 -21.53
N LYS A 116 -4.61 -9.10 -21.68
CA LYS A 116 -4.36 -10.00 -20.55
C LYS A 116 -3.62 -9.28 -19.41
N LEU A 117 -2.59 -8.50 -19.73
CA LEU A 117 -1.86 -7.68 -18.75
C LEU A 117 -2.79 -6.69 -18.03
N TYR A 118 -3.64 -5.98 -18.78
CA TYR A 118 -4.63 -5.08 -18.20
C TYR A 118 -5.57 -5.79 -17.22
N HIS A 119 -6.13 -6.93 -17.63
CA HIS A 119 -7.06 -7.71 -16.81
C HIS A 119 -6.40 -8.30 -15.56
N ASP A 120 -5.14 -8.71 -15.66
CA ASP A 120 -4.42 -9.33 -14.54
C ASP A 120 -3.91 -8.30 -13.52
N SER A 121 -3.59 -7.07 -13.96
CA SER A 121 -2.87 -6.09 -13.13
C SER A 121 -3.60 -4.77 -12.88
N CYS A 122 -4.40 -4.32 -13.84
CA CYS A 122 -4.98 -2.97 -13.84
C CYS A 122 -6.46 -3.00 -13.50
N ALA A 123 -7.19 -4.01 -13.98
CA ALA A 123 -8.65 -4.11 -13.84
C ALA A 123 -9.13 -4.29 -12.40
N GLY A 124 -8.27 -4.72 -11.48
CA GLY A 124 -8.60 -4.78 -10.05
C GLY A 124 -8.93 -3.41 -9.45
N CYS A 125 -8.34 -2.34 -10.00
CA CYS A 125 -8.56 -0.96 -9.58
C CYS A 125 -9.36 -0.16 -10.62
N HIS A 126 -9.05 -0.32 -11.90
CA HIS A 126 -9.65 0.44 -12.99
C HIS A 126 -10.89 -0.21 -13.61
N MET A 127 -11.31 -1.36 -13.08
CA MET A 127 -12.40 -2.19 -13.61
C MET A 127 -12.10 -2.76 -15.01
N HIS A 128 -12.88 -3.75 -15.43
CA HIS A 128 -12.57 -4.56 -16.61
C HIS A 128 -12.73 -3.78 -17.93
N GLU A 129 -13.66 -2.82 -17.98
CA GLU A 129 -13.88 -1.97 -19.15
C GLU A 129 -13.29 -0.56 -18.93
N GLY A 130 -12.44 -0.37 -17.92
CA GLY A 130 -11.80 0.92 -17.64
C GLY A 130 -12.73 1.96 -17.05
N GLU A 131 -13.83 1.57 -16.42
CA GLU A 131 -14.84 2.47 -15.86
C GLU A 131 -14.35 3.20 -14.59
N GLY A 132 -13.25 2.73 -14.01
CA GLY A 132 -12.77 3.21 -12.72
C GLY A 132 -13.69 2.80 -11.57
N ALA A 133 -13.34 3.24 -10.36
CA ALA A 133 -14.08 2.88 -9.15
C ALA A 133 -14.02 3.98 -8.09
N TYR A 134 -15.05 4.00 -7.24
CA TYR A 134 -15.15 4.83 -6.04
C TYR A 134 -15.52 3.96 -4.84
N GLY A 135 -14.91 4.23 -3.68
CA GLY A 135 -15.20 3.50 -2.44
C GLY A 135 -14.06 3.68 -1.43
N ALA A 136 -13.34 2.59 -1.14
CA ALA A 136 -12.13 2.63 -0.31
C ALA A 136 -11.02 3.55 -0.87
N GLY A 137 -11.09 3.89 -2.16
CA GLY A 137 -10.26 4.89 -2.83
C GLY A 137 -10.97 5.44 -4.08
N TYR A 138 -10.32 6.41 -4.74
CA TYR A 138 -10.73 6.88 -6.06
C TYR A 138 -9.78 6.35 -7.12
N TYR A 139 -10.32 5.57 -8.06
CA TYR A 139 -9.61 5.02 -9.20
C TYR A 139 -10.21 5.64 -10.46
N PRO A 140 -9.43 6.44 -11.22
CA PRO A 140 -9.97 7.19 -12.34
C PRO A 140 -10.39 6.27 -13.49
N PRO A 141 -11.47 6.62 -14.24
CA PRO A 141 -11.82 5.93 -15.46
C PRO A 141 -10.74 6.10 -16.51
N LEU A 142 -10.41 5.01 -17.19
CA LEU A 142 -9.53 4.95 -18.34
C LEU A 142 -10.33 4.96 -19.65
N ALA A 143 -11.51 4.35 -19.68
CA ALA A 143 -12.39 4.42 -20.85
C ALA A 143 -13.09 5.78 -20.96
N ASN A 144 -13.38 6.19 -22.19
CA ASN A 144 -13.98 7.49 -22.51
C ASN A 144 -13.21 8.69 -21.93
N ASN A 145 -11.88 8.57 -21.86
CA ASN A 145 -11.01 9.57 -21.25
C ASN A 145 -10.00 10.09 -22.27
N SER A 146 -10.13 11.35 -22.68
CA SER A 146 -9.26 11.98 -23.68
C SER A 146 -7.78 12.03 -23.28
N LYS A 147 -7.46 11.93 -21.98
CA LYS A 147 -6.06 11.83 -21.54
C LYS A 147 -5.41 10.54 -22.00
N MET A 148 -6.19 9.48 -22.23
CA MET A 148 -5.68 8.19 -22.71
C MET A 148 -5.27 8.22 -24.19
N GLN A 149 -5.46 9.34 -24.89
CA GLN A 149 -4.90 9.49 -26.22
C GLN A 149 -3.37 9.58 -26.16
N SER A 150 -2.79 10.21 -25.13
CA SER A 150 -1.34 10.39 -25.06
C SER A 150 -0.65 9.12 -24.56
N LYS A 151 0.02 8.38 -25.45
CA LYS A 151 0.78 7.18 -25.05
C LYS A 151 1.85 7.48 -24.01
N TYR A 152 2.58 8.58 -24.16
CA TYR A 152 3.66 8.95 -23.25
C TYR A 152 3.14 9.30 -21.85
N TYR A 153 1.93 9.84 -21.74
CA TYR A 153 1.30 10.08 -20.44
C TYR A 153 1.01 8.77 -19.70
N ILE A 154 0.51 7.76 -20.42
CA ILE A 154 0.23 6.44 -19.84
C ILE A 154 1.55 5.74 -19.47
N ILE A 155 2.53 5.73 -20.37
CA ILE A 155 3.83 5.09 -20.15
C ILE A 155 4.52 5.69 -18.92
N ASP A 156 4.54 7.02 -18.78
CA ASP A 156 5.16 7.69 -17.62
C ASP A 156 4.52 7.23 -16.30
N ILE A 157 3.19 7.15 -16.25
CA ILE A 157 2.47 6.65 -15.07
C ILE A 157 2.77 5.18 -14.80
N LEU A 158 2.89 4.34 -15.82
CA LEU A 158 3.23 2.92 -15.63
C LEU A 158 4.66 2.75 -15.13
N ILE A 159 5.61 3.57 -15.59
CA ILE A 159 7.00 3.52 -15.15
C ILE A 159 7.14 4.08 -13.73
N ASN A 160 6.49 5.20 -13.42
CA ASN A 160 6.74 5.93 -12.18
C ASN A 160 5.67 5.74 -11.10
N GLY A 161 4.54 5.11 -11.44
CA GLY A 161 3.34 5.16 -10.61
C GLY A 161 2.74 6.57 -10.59
N LEU A 162 1.61 6.71 -9.92
CA LEU A 162 0.98 8.01 -9.69
C LEU A 162 0.09 7.96 -8.47
N ARG A 163 0.51 8.62 -7.38
CA ARG A 163 -0.21 8.59 -6.09
C ARG A 163 -0.34 7.12 -5.65
N GLY A 164 -1.52 6.68 -5.25
CA GLY A 164 -1.77 5.29 -4.86
C GLY A 164 -1.66 4.23 -5.98
N MET A 165 -1.36 4.62 -7.23
CA MET A 165 -1.09 3.66 -8.30
C MET A 165 0.38 3.22 -8.26
N PRO A 166 0.67 1.91 -8.14
CA PRO A 166 2.04 1.41 -8.03
C PRO A 166 2.83 1.59 -9.33
N SER A 167 4.16 1.68 -9.21
CA SER A 167 5.07 1.61 -10.35
C SER A 167 5.19 0.17 -10.88
N PHE A 168 5.17 0.01 -12.21
CA PHE A 168 5.35 -1.27 -12.90
C PHE A 168 6.73 -1.47 -13.49
N ARG A 169 7.65 -0.51 -13.32
CA ARG A 169 8.99 -0.54 -13.95
C ARG A 169 9.79 -1.81 -13.67
N HIS A 170 9.61 -2.43 -12.50
CA HIS A 170 10.33 -3.63 -12.10
C HIS A 170 9.54 -4.92 -12.36
N MET A 171 8.26 -4.81 -12.69
CA MET A 171 7.36 -5.94 -12.87
C MET A 171 7.07 -6.21 -14.35
N MET A 172 7.20 -5.20 -15.21
CA MET A 172 6.97 -5.30 -16.65
C MET A 172 8.18 -4.76 -17.44
N ASN A 173 8.56 -5.50 -18.48
CA ASN A 173 9.54 -5.05 -19.47
C ASN A 173 8.92 -4.01 -20.44
N ASP A 174 9.71 -3.53 -21.39
CA ASP A 174 9.29 -2.46 -22.30
C ASP A 174 8.19 -2.92 -23.26
N GLU A 175 8.28 -4.15 -23.76
CA GLU A 175 7.28 -4.76 -24.62
C GLU A 175 5.92 -4.88 -23.91
N GLN A 176 5.94 -5.21 -22.63
CA GLN A 176 4.72 -5.37 -21.81
C GLN A 176 4.05 -4.04 -21.49
N ILE A 177 4.85 -3.03 -21.11
CA ILE A 177 4.33 -1.68 -20.87
C ILE A 177 3.76 -1.10 -22.17
N ALA A 178 4.44 -1.32 -23.31
CA ALA A 178 3.94 -0.91 -24.61
C ALA A 178 2.61 -1.60 -24.95
N ALA A 179 2.52 -2.93 -24.77
CA ALA A 179 1.31 -3.70 -25.07
C ALA A 179 0.10 -3.28 -24.22
N VAL A 180 0.26 -3.10 -22.91
CA VAL A 180 -0.86 -2.67 -22.05
C VAL A 180 -1.26 -1.21 -22.35
N THR A 181 -0.29 -0.35 -22.69
CA THR A 181 -0.58 1.02 -23.10
C THR A 181 -1.36 1.03 -24.41
N GLU A 182 -0.95 0.22 -25.40
CA GLU A 182 -1.64 0.11 -26.68
C GLU A 182 -3.10 -0.34 -26.49
N TYR A 183 -3.34 -1.34 -25.63
CA TYR A 183 -4.69 -1.78 -25.29
C TYR A 183 -5.55 -0.64 -24.70
N VAL A 184 -4.98 0.15 -23.79
CA VAL A 184 -5.70 1.30 -23.19
C VAL A 184 -6.02 2.38 -24.23
N VAL A 185 -5.09 2.67 -25.13
CA VAL A 185 -5.24 3.69 -26.17
C VAL A 185 -6.24 3.25 -27.25
N LYS A 186 -6.06 2.04 -27.79
CA LYS A 186 -6.77 1.55 -28.99
C LYS A 186 -8.04 0.78 -28.63
N ASP A 187 -7.92 -0.29 -27.86
CA ASP A 187 -9.06 -1.18 -27.60
C ASP A 187 -10.07 -0.55 -26.62
N LEU A 188 -9.59 0.11 -25.55
CA LEU A 188 -10.47 0.74 -24.55
C LEU A 188 -11.02 2.10 -24.98
N ASN A 189 -10.32 2.84 -25.84
CA ASN A 189 -10.69 4.22 -26.19
C ASN A 189 -10.83 4.51 -27.70
N GLY A 190 -10.43 3.59 -28.58
CA GLY A 190 -10.59 3.74 -30.03
C GLY A 190 -9.66 4.77 -30.68
N PHE A 191 -8.59 5.19 -30.00
CA PHE A 191 -7.60 6.08 -30.60
C PHE A 191 -6.69 5.31 -31.57
N ASP A 192 -6.24 5.98 -32.63
CA ASP A 192 -5.35 5.39 -33.63
C ASP A 192 -3.92 5.88 -33.39
N GLU A 193 -3.32 5.40 -32.31
CA GLU A 193 -1.93 5.71 -31.96
C GLU A 193 -1.16 4.41 -31.70
N GLU A 194 -0.03 4.25 -32.39
CA GLU A 194 0.86 3.12 -32.24
C GLU A 194 1.79 3.32 -31.04
N VAL A 195 1.92 2.28 -30.23
CA VAL A 195 2.78 2.26 -29.04
C VAL A 195 3.80 1.15 -29.18
N THR A 196 5.07 1.50 -29.04
CA THR A 196 6.22 0.62 -29.27
C THR A 196 7.05 0.44 -28.02
N ALA A 197 7.85 -0.62 -27.95
CA ALA A 197 8.80 -0.81 -26.85
C ALA A 197 9.84 0.32 -26.81
N GLU A 198 10.20 0.88 -27.96
CA GLU A 198 11.09 2.04 -28.07
C GLU A 198 10.51 3.29 -27.40
N ASP A 199 9.20 3.51 -27.48
CA ASP A 199 8.54 4.62 -26.78
C ASP A 199 8.71 4.49 -25.26
N VAL A 200 8.68 3.25 -24.73
CA VAL A 200 8.88 2.96 -23.31
C VAL A 200 10.35 3.12 -22.93
N ALA A 201 11.26 2.57 -23.73
CA ALA A 201 12.70 2.66 -23.50
C ALA A 201 13.19 4.11 -23.43
N GLN A 202 12.58 5.02 -24.19
CA GLN A 202 12.88 6.47 -24.14
C GLN A 202 12.55 7.12 -22.79
N LEU A 203 11.52 6.63 -22.11
CA LEU A 203 11.07 7.16 -20.81
C LEU A 203 11.66 6.40 -19.62
N ARG A 204 12.26 5.23 -19.84
CA ARG A 204 12.85 4.41 -18.77
C ARG A 204 14.26 4.91 -18.42
N PRO A 205 14.48 5.50 -17.22
CA PRO A 205 15.81 5.88 -16.81
C PRO A 205 16.68 4.64 -16.55
N THR A 206 17.92 4.66 -17.05
CA THR A 206 18.91 3.59 -16.85
C THR A 206 19.36 3.44 -15.40
N THR A 207 19.11 4.46 -14.57
CA THR A 207 19.33 4.43 -13.12
C THR A 207 17.99 4.62 -12.41
N PRO A 208 17.52 3.63 -11.61
CA PRO A 208 16.38 3.79 -10.73
C PRO A 208 16.52 5.04 -9.83
N PRO A 209 15.46 5.84 -9.62
CA PRO A 209 15.45 6.78 -8.50
C PRO A 209 15.66 6.03 -7.19
N ALA A 210 16.37 6.65 -6.24
CA ALA A 210 16.75 6.04 -4.96
C ALA A 210 15.57 5.73 -4.02
N VAL A 211 14.38 6.24 -4.37
CA VAL A 211 13.10 6.06 -3.67
C VAL A 211 12.03 5.83 -4.74
N ASP A 212 11.02 5.03 -4.40
CA ASP A 212 9.86 4.79 -5.28
C ASP A 212 9.15 6.12 -5.58
N PRO A 213 9.10 6.57 -6.85
CA PRO A 213 8.49 7.84 -7.21
C PRO A 213 6.95 7.86 -7.02
N ALA A 214 6.33 6.70 -6.76
CA ALA A 214 4.91 6.62 -6.45
C ALA A 214 4.54 7.05 -5.01
N LEU A 215 5.53 7.19 -4.11
CA LEU A 215 5.35 7.57 -2.69
C LEU A 215 5.17 9.08 -2.48
#